data_AF-A0A7R9Y3D8-F1
#
_entry.id   AF-A0A7R9Y3D8-F1
#
_cell.length_a   1.000
_cell.length_b   1.000
_cell.length_c   1.000
_cell.angle_alpha   90.00
_cell.angle_beta   90.00
_cell.angle_gamma   90.00
#
_symmetry.space_group_name_H-M   'P 1'
#
loop_
_entity.id
_entity.type
_entity.pdbx_description
1 polymer ?
#
loop_
_entity_poly.entity_id
_entity_poly.type
_entity_poly.pdbx_seq_one_letter_code
_entity_poly.pdbx_strand_id
1 'polypeptide(L)'
;GGAAARALVDVREAAGKGYGAFARRAMARHTYLGDYAGELISNEELRERTARGAGDYVVCSGDGAALDGYADAQDRSRFTLAHTNHAPRGSREANLFRVKMSGGTGVGIA
;
A
#
# COMPACT_ATOMS: atom_id res chain seq x y z
N GLY A 1 9.15 12.13 8.97
CA GLY A 1 7.85 12.84 8.97
C GLY A 1 6.69 11.93 8.60
N GLY A 2 6.38 10.89 9.39
CA GLY A 2 5.34 9.89 9.05
C GLY A 2 4.01 9.99 9.83
N ALA A 3 3.98 10.75 10.93
CA ALA A 3 2.78 10.82 11.79
C ALA A 3 1.65 11.65 11.17
N ALA A 4 1.98 12.69 10.39
CA ALA A 4 1.00 13.61 9.83
C ALA A 4 0.11 12.95 8.76
N ALA A 5 0.66 12.08 7.91
CA ALA A 5 -0.10 11.42 6.84
C ALA A 5 -1.15 10.43 7.37
N ARG A 6 -0.84 9.73 8.49
CA ARG A 6 -1.77 8.79 9.14
C ARG A 6 -3.06 9.46 9.64
N ALA A 7 -2.99 10.74 10.02
CA ALA A 7 -4.15 11.49 10.46
C ALA A 7 -5.08 11.94 9.31
N LEU A 8 -4.64 11.80 8.05
CA LEU A 8 -5.33 12.31 6.86
C LEU A 8 -6.12 11.26 6.09
N VAL A 9 -6.06 10.00 6.51
CA VAL A 9 -6.63 8.88 5.77
C VAL A 9 -7.46 8.02 6.71
N ASP A 10 -8.68 7.72 6.30
CA ASP A 10 -9.54 6.75 6.97
C ASP A 10 -9.57 5.44 6.18
N VAL A 11 -9.62 4.32 6.90
CA VAL A 11 -9.88 3.00 6.31
C VAL A 11 -11.39 2.75 6.32
N ARG A 12 -11.96 2.53 5.13
CA ARG A 12 -13.41 2.35 4.94
C ARG A 12 -13.67 1.27 3.91
N GLU A 13 -14.87 0.71 3.89
CA GLU A 13 -15.28 -0.24 2.86
C GLU A 13 -15.26 0.43 1.48
N ALA A 14 -14.69 -0.27 0.50
CA ALA A 14 -14.58 0.12 -0.90
C ALA A 14 -15.37 -0.89 -1.74
N ALA A 15 -16.37 -0.41 -2.47
CA ALA A 15 -17.30 -1.24 -3.24
C ALA A 15 -16.56 -2.24 -4.14
N GLY A 16 -16.79 -3.54 -3.89
CA GLY A 16 -16.20 -4.65 -4.64
C GLY A 16 -14.69 -4.86 -4.47
N LYS A 17 -14.04 -4.17 -3.51
CA LYS A 17 -12.59 -4.23 -3.27
C LYS A 17 -12.20 -4.47 -1.81
N GLY A 18 -13.16 -4.78 -0.93
CA GLY A 18 -12.90 -4.92 0.50
C GLY A 18 -12.72 -3.56 1.17
N TYR A 19 -11.64 -3.36 1.92
CA TYR A 19 -11.36 -2.06 2.57
C TYR A 19 -10.34 -1.26 1.78
N GLY A 20 -10.46 0.07 1.83
CA GLY A 20 -9.61 1.01 1.12
C GLY A 20 -9.24 2.22 1.97
N ALA A 21 -8.17 2.89 1.54
CA ALA A 21 -7.68 4.15 2.08
C ALA A 21 -8.39 5.35 1.43
N PHE A 22 -9.03 6.20 2.24
CA PHE A 22 -9.76 7.38 1.76
C PHE A 22 -9.30 8.65 2.47
N ALA A 23 -8.96 9.66 1.68
CA ALA A 23 -8.61 10.98 2.19
C ALA A 23 -9.73 11.59 3.05
N ARG A 24 -9.37 12.15 4.21
CA ARG A 24 -10.27 12.90 5.10
C ARG A 24 -10.47 14.35 4.68
N ARG A 25 -9.51 14.88 3.92
CA ARG A 25 -9.48 16.23 3.36
C ARG A 25 -8.67 16.24 2.07
N ALA A 26 -8.76 17.34 1.32
CA ALA A 26 -7.91 17.53 0.16
C ALA A 26 -6.41 17.41 0.54
N MET A 27 -5.67 16.69 -0.29
CA MET A 27 -4.22 16.52 -0.15
C MET A 27 -3.54 17.13 -1.38
N ALA A 28 -2.38 17.76 -1.15
CA ALA A 28 -1.59 18.30 -2.24
C ALA A 28 -1.00 17.16 -3.09
N ARG A 29 -0.86 17.40 -4.40
CA ARG A 29 -0.06 16.53 -5.26
C ARG A 29 1.35 16.36 -4.68
N HIS A 30 1.92 15.17 -4.87
CA HIS A 30 3.21 14.74 -4.35
C HIS A 30 3.31 14.68 -2.81
N THR A 31 2.18 14.70 -2.09
CA THR A 31 2.18 14.42 -0.65
C THR A 31 2.67 12.99 -0.42
N TYR A 32 3.71 12.85 0.40
CA TYR A 32 4.23 11.56 0.83
C TYR A 32 3.33 10.93 1.89
N LEU A 33 2.82 9.72 1.66
CA LEU A 33 1.93 9.03 2.59
C LEU A 33 2.68 8.11 3.56
N GLY A 34 3.88 7.66 3.20
CA GLY A 34 4.72 6.82 4.03
C GLY A 34 5.43 5.72 3.26
N ASP A 35 6.15 4.89 4.01
CA ASP A 35 6.84 3.70 3.54
C ASP A 35 5.91 2.48 3.61
N TYR A 36 5.92 1.65 2.57
CA TYR A 36 5.23 0.37 2.64
C TYR A 36 5.97 -0.51 3.65
N ALA A 37 5.24 -1.01 4.64
CA ALA A 37 5.76 -1.87 5.69
C ALA A 37 5.02 -3.20 5.67
N GLY A 38 5.69 -4.25 6.15
CA GLY A 38 5.17 -5.61 6.14
C GLY A 38 6.24 -6.61 6.54
N GLU A 39 5.86 -7.88 6.54
CA GLU A 39 6.79 -8.99 6.71
C GLU A 39 7.76 -9.04 5.52
N LEU A 40 9.06 -9.12 5.78
CA LEU A 40 10.05 -9.34 4.73
C LEU A 40 10.05 -10.83 4.35
N ILE A 41 9.64 -11.12 3.12
CA ILE A 41 9.56 -12.48 2.59
C ILE A 41 10.54 -12.69 1.43
N SER A 42 11.01 -13.93 1.28
CA SER A 42 11.87 -14.32 0.16
C SER A 42 11.08 -14.44 -1.15
N ASN A 43 11.78 -14.52 -2.28
CA ASN A 43 11.17 -14.82 -3.58
C ASN A 43 10.50 -16.21 -3.62
N GLU A 44 11.00 -17.17 -2.87
CA GLU A 44 10.42 -18.51 -2.77
C GLU A 44 9.07 -18.44 -2.05
N GLU A 45 9.04 -17.81 -0.88
CA GLU A 45 7.81 -17.57 -0.11
C GLU A 45 6.78 -16.77 -0.92
N LEU A 46 7.22 -15.74 -1.66
CA LEU A 46 6.34 -14.98 -2.55
C LEU A 46 5.68 -15.87 -3.61
N ARG A 47 6.44 -16.77 -4.24
CA ARG A 47 5.90 -17.69 -5.25
C ARG A 47 4.87 -18.63 -4.63
N GLU A 48 5.16 -19.16 -3.45
CA GLU A 48 4.22 -20.03 -2.72
C GLU A 48 2.92 -19.31 -2.34
N ARG A 49 3.01 -18.09 -1.78
CA ARG A 49 1.84 -17.28 -1.42
C ARG A 49 1.02 -16.91 -2.65
N THR A 50 1.68 -16.48 -3.73
CA THR A 50 1.00 -16.12 -4.99
C THR A 50 0.29 -17.33 -5.61
N ALA A 51 0.91 -18.51 -5.60
CA ALA A 51 0.30 -19.74 -6.10
C ALA A 51 -0.97 -20.14 -5.33
N ARG A 52 -1.11 -19.69 -4.07
CA ARG A 52 -2.29 -19.87 -3.22
C ARG A 52 -3.29 -18.70 -3.29
N GLY A 53 -3.04 -17.71 -4.15
CA GLY A 53 -3.87 -16.50 -4.27
C GLY A 53 -3.67 -15.46 -3.16
N ALA A 54 -2.61 -15.57 -2.35
CA ALA A 54 -2.31 -14.67 -1.23
C ALA A 54 -1.28 -13.59 -1.60
N GLY A 55 -1.37 -13.02 -2.82
CA GLY A 55 -0.40 -12.04 -3.34
C GLY A 55 -0.84 -10.57 -3.26
N ASP A 56 -2.08 -10.31 -2.84
CA ASP A 56 -2.73 -9.00 -3.00
C ASP A 56 -2.06 -7.86 -2.21
N TYR A 57 -1.33 -8.21 -1.14
CA TYR A 57 -0.67 -7.25 -0.25
C TYR A 57 0.85 -7.24 -0.37
N VAL A 58 1.39 -7.82 -1.45
CA VAL A 58 2.84 -7.92 -1.63
C VAL A 58 3.41 -6.77 -2.48
N VAL A 59 4.57 -6.25 -2.06
CA VAL A 59 5.36 -5.26 -2.78
C VAL A 59 6.82 -5.72 -2.90
N CYS A 60 7.32 -5.85 -4.13
CA CYS A 60 8.72 -6.19 -4.37
C CYS A 60 9.65 -5.03 -4.00
N SER A 61 10.62 -5.26 -3.11
CA SER A 61 11.63 -4.24 -2.73
C SER A 61 12.74 -4.12 -3.79
N GLY A 62 12.90 -5.15 -4.63
CA GLY A 62 13.83 -5.18 -5.76
C GLY A 62 15.19 -5.82 -5.47
N ASP A 63 15.41 -6.31 -4.25
CA ASP A 63 16.66 -6.97 -3.82
C ASP A 63 16.47 -8.49 -3.60
N GLY A 64 15.61 -9.11 -4.40
CA GLY A 64 15.27 -10.54 -4.26
C GLY A 64 14.36 -10.86 -3.06
N ALA A 65 13.76 -9.84 -2.47
CA ALA A 65 12.80 -9.94 -1.39
C ALA A 65 11.56 -9.09 -1.68
N ALA A 66 10.49 -9.36 -0.94
CA ALA A 66 9.25 -8.61 -0.99
C ALA A 66 8.73 -8.31 0.41
N LEU A 67 7.87 -7.31 0.53
CA LEU A 67 7.18 -6.96 1.76
C LEU A 67 5.72 -7.40 1.65
N ASP A 68 5.25 -8.19 2.61
CA ASP A 68 3.85 -8.59 2.72
C ASP A 68 3.13 -7.79 3.82
N GLY A 69 2.18 -6.96 3.39
CA GLY A 69 1.36 -6.13 4.26
C GLY A 69 0.09 -6.79 4.79
N TYR A 70 -0.14 -8.10 4.57
CA TYR A 70 -1.41 -8.76 4.89
C TYR A 70 -1.84 -8.59 6.34
N ALA A 71 -0.93 -8.82 7.30
CA ALA A 71 -1.22 -8.66 8.73
C ALA A 71 -1.61 -7.22 9.08
N ASP A 72 -0.92 -6.24 8.49
CA ASP A 72 -1.21 -4.81 8.66
C ASP A 72 -2.55 -4.41 8.03
N ALA A 73 -2.97 -5.07 6.95
CA ALA A 73 -4.27 -4.85 6.30
C ALA A 73 -5.47 -5.39 7.10
N GLN A 74 -5.24 -6.29 8.06
CA GLN A 74 -6.32 -6.79 8.93
C GLN A 74 -6.73 -5.76 9.99
N ASP A 75 -5.81 -4.88 10.38
CA ASP A 75 -6.09 -3.82 11.36
C ASP A 75 -6.73 -2.59 10.69
N ARG A 76 -8.06 -2.63 10.61
CA ARG A 76 -8.88 -1.58 10.00
C ARG A 76 -9.02 -0.33 10.87
N SER A 77 -8.50 -0.36 12.10
CA SER A 77 -8.56 0.80 13.00
C SER A 77 -7.48 1.84 12.70
N ARG A 78 -6.46 1.46 11.91
CA ARG A 78 -5.36 2.33 11.51
C ARG A 78 -5.05 2.23 10.04
N PHE A 79 -4.69 3.36 9.44
CA PHE A 79 -4.19 3.38 8.08
C PHE A 79 -2.76 2.83 7.97
N THR A 80 -2.56 1.95 7.01
CA THR A 80 -1.26 1.50 6.47
C THR A 80 -1.35 1.50 4.94
N LEU A 81 -0.21 1.49 4.24
CA LEU A 81 -0.22 1.46 2.77
C LEU A 81 -0.76 0.15 2.18
N ALA A 82 -0.87 -0.91 2.98
CA ALA A 82 -1.55 -2.14 2.58
C ALA A 82 -3.06 -1.94 2.33
N HIS A 83 -3.65 -0.84 2.83
CA HIS A 83 -5.04 -0.47 2.56
C HIS A 83 -5.23 0.31 1.24
N THR A 84 -4.17 0.55 0.47
CA THR A 84 -4.28 1.27 -0.81
C THR A 84 -4.70 0.32 -1.92
N ASN A 85 -5.86 0.59 -2.52
CA ASN A 85 -6.40 -0.24 -3.59
C ASN A 85 -5.74 0.06 -4.93
N HIS A 86 -5.53 -1.00 -5.73
CA HIS A 86 -5.04 -0.86 -7.08
C HIS A 86 -6.09 -0.19 -8.00
N ALA A 87 -5.60 0.69 -8.87
CA ALA A 87 -6.33 1.28 -9.98
C ALA A 87 -5.52 1.08 -11.28
N PRO A 88 -6.17 0.76 -12.42
CA PRO A 88 -5.47 0.68 -13.69
C PRO A 88 -4.70 1.96 -14.00
N ARG A 89 -3.48 1.81 -14.54
CA ARG A 89 -2.66 2.96 -14.92
C ARG A 89 -3.40 3.85 -15.92
N GLY A 90 -3.48 5.15 -15.61
CA GLY A 90 -4.14 6.15 -16.47
C GLY A 90 -5.66 6.24 -16.31
N SER A 91 -6.27 5.45 -15.41
CA SER A 91 -7.68 5.60 -15.07
C SER A 91 -7.93 6.85 -14.21
N ARG A 92 -9.17 7.32 -14.17
CA ARG A 92 -9.56 8.51 -13.37
C ARG A 92 -9.39 8.26 -11.86
N GLU A 93 -9.42 7.01 -11.45
CA GLU A 93 -9.30 6.54 -10.07
C GLU A 93 -7.82 6.44 -9.63
N ALA A 94 -6.86 6.45 -10.57
CA ALA A 94 -5.44 6.36 -10.26
C ALA A 94 -4.90 7.69 -9.72
N ASN A 95 -4.86 7.80 -8.39
CA ASN A 95 -4.46 9.02 -7.66
C ASN A 95 -3.26 8.80 -6.71
N LEU A 96 -2.64 7.62 -6.74
CA LEU A 96 -1.42 7.29 -6.01
C LEU A 96 -0.34 6.80 -6.99
N PHE A 97 0.91 7.08 -6.67
CA PHE A 97 2.06 6.43 -7.30
C PHE A 97 3.01 5.85 -6.25
N ARG A 98 3.63 4.72 -6.60
CA ARG A 98 4.71 4.12 -5.81
C ARG A 98 6.04 4.71 -6.29
N VAL A 99 6.89 5.11 -5.36
CA VAL A 99 8.27 5.56 -5.62
C VAL A 99 9.22 4.55 -5.02
N LYS A 100 10.16 4.05 -5.84
CA LYS A 100 11.29 3.29 -5.33
C LYS A 100 12.32 4.29 -4.79
N MET A 101 12.62 4.19 -3.50
CA MET A 101 13.60 5.03 -2.80
C MET A 101 14.86 4.19 -2.53
N SER A 102 16.01 4.84 -2.32
CA SER A 102 17.24 4.16 -1.88
C SER A 102 17.04 3.62 -0.45
N GLY A 103 16.52 2.39 -0.33
CA GLY A 103 16.22 1.73 0.94
C GLY A 103 14.76 1.28 1.14
N GLY A 104 13.86 1.43 0.16
CA GLY A 104 12.48 0.95 0.29
C GLY A 104 11.51 1.38 -0.80
N THR A 105 10.22 1.06 -0.62
CA THR A 105 9.13 1.52 -1.50
C THR A 105 8.23 2.49 -0.72
N GLY A 106 8.14 3.73 -1.20
CA GLY A 106 7.25 4.75 -0.68
C GLY A 106 6.01 4.94 -1.56
N VAL A 107 4.96 5.57 -1.01
CA VAL A 107 3.74 5.93 -1.76
C VAL A 107 3.45 7.43 -1.64
N GLY A 108 3.14 8.06 -2.77
CA GLY A 108 2.76 9.48 -2.86
C GLY A 108 1.45 9.71 -3.64
N ILE A 109 0.86 10.90 -3.47
CA ILE A 109 -0.32 11.36 -4.22
C ILE A 109 0.06 11.85 -5.62
N ALA A 110 -0.60 11.35 -6.67
CA ALA A 110 -0.43 11.72 -8.08
C ALA A 110 -1.01 13.09 -8.46
#